data_AF-A0A352W403-F1
#
_entry.id   AF-A0A352W403-F1
#
_cell.length_a   1.000
_cell.length_b   1.000
_cell.length_c   1.000
_cell.angle_alpha   90.00
_cell.angle_beta   90.00
_cell.angle_gamma   90.00
#
_symmetry.space_group_name_H-M   'P 1'
#
loop_
_entity.id
_entity.type
_entity.pdbx_description
1 polymer ?
#
loop_
_entity_poly.entity_id
_entity_poly.type
_entity_poly.pdbx_seq_one_letter_code
_entity_poly.pdbx_strand_id
1 'polypeptide(L)'
;MGFSGNWNSGHTTLTDLEKSIQDKIQRQACIYRSSEYSWNLKNDDGRDTIDYIESGFLGAIMQMAAVNPNPAAGSLTEVVDISKQMNTSLKKFLLQSEPDRFKESSDPVRWPEREMTIGNIKMKLYGGGNNDCIMPAPPNGSLSIIVEKKYSSLIFLHAVYADREKSGMFKKNWRVWPQGYPAGEYIIQYADGTAEKLPIRMFNNINNIRLGLDYKRYGQNIRYIHIEKDINNDDLLLHQWEWNNPRPELLIKNIIYTHNPQVDLKSLLFSLSGRNIK
;
A
#
# COMPACT_ATOMS: atom_id res chain seq x y z
N MET A 1 23.05 -34.52 49.86
CA MET A 1 23.40 -33.63 48.73
C MET A 1 22.09 -33.24 48.05
N GLY A 2 21.57 -32.06 48.38
CA GLY A 2 20.35 -31.51 47.80
C GLY A 2 20.69 -30.30 46.94
N PHE A 3 20.18 -30.26 45.72
CA PHE A 3 20.24 -29.09 44.84
C PHE A 3 18.86 -28.45 44.78
N SER A 4 18.72 -27.29 45.42
CA SER A 4 17.59 -26.36 45.26
C SER A 4 17.93 -25.38 44.14
N GLY A 5 17.26 -25.50 42.99
CA GLY A 5 17.33 -24.51 41.92
C GLY A 5 16.28 -23.43 42.11
N ASN A 6 16.71 -22.23 42.50
CA ASN A 6 15.90 -21.01 42.50
C ASN A 6 15.67 -20.56 41.05
N TRP A 7 14.41 -20.59 40.60
CA TRP A 7 13.98 -19.90 39.39
C TRP A 7 13.59 -18.47 39.76
N ASN A 8 14.48 -17.52 39.49
CA ASN A 8 14.13 -16.10 39.51
C ASN A 8 13.31 -15.78 38.26
N SER A 9 11.99 -15.68 38.41
CA SER A 9 11.11 -15.05 37.42
C SER A 9 11.34 -13.54 37.45
N GLY A 10 12.23 -13.06 36.58
CA GLY A 10 12.39 -11.63 36.32
C GLY A 10 11.11 -11.08 35.70
N HIS A 11 10.26 -10.45 36.51
CA HIS A 11 9.18 -9.62 36.00
C HIS A 11 9.79 -8.38 35.36
N THR A 12 9.95 -8.39 34.05
CA THR A 12 10.30 -7.20 33.28
C THR A 12 9.13 -6.22 33.41
N THR A 13 9.32 -5.15 34.18
CA THR A 13 8.33 -4.09 34.32
C THR A 13 8.23 -3.34 33.00
N LEU A 14 7.04 -3.39 32.39
CA LEU A 14 6.71 -2.60 31.21
C LEU A 14 6.99 -1.12 31.46
N THR A 15 7.65 -0.48 30.50
CA THR A 15 7.87 0.96 30.43
C THR A 15 6.52 1.69 30.38
N ASP A 16 6.50 2.95 30.79
CA ASP A 16 5.28 3.76 30.79
C ASP A 16 4.70 3.95 29.37
N LEU A 17 5.55 3.86 28.34
CA LEU A 17 5.14 3.85 26.95
C LEU A 17 4.38 2.55 26.60
N GLU A 18 4.89 1.40 27.01
CA GLU A 18 4.24 0.10 26.79
C GLU A 18 2.91 0.00 27.54
N LYS A 19 2.84 0.49 28.79
CA LYS A 19 1.58 0.58 29.54
C LYS A 19 0.57 1.50 28.86
N SER A 20 1.02 2.64 28.34
CA SER A 20 0.16 3.57 27.59
C SER A 20 -0.37 2.96 26.29
N ILE A 21 0.45 2.16 25.60
CA ILE A 21 0.05 1.45 24.37
C ILE A 21 -0.97 0.36 24.70
N GLN A 22 -0.72 -0.45 25.75
CA GLN A 22 -1.65 -1.49 26.19
C GLN A 22 -3.03 -0.93 26.59
N ASP A 23 -3.06 0.13 27.40
CA ASP A 23 -4.33 0.78 27.79
C ASP A 23 -5.08 1.36 26.57
N LYS A 24 -4.35 1.89 25.58
CA LYS A 24 -4.95 2.36 24.32
C LYS A 24 -5.53 1.23 23.47
N ILE A 25 -4.87 0.07 23.40
CA ILE A 25 -5.36 -1.11 22.69
C ILE A 25 -6.58 -1.69 23.39
N GLN A 26 -6.55 -1.82 24.71
CA GLN A 26 -7.64 -2.36 25.51
C GLN A 26 -8.92 -1.53 25.38
N ARG A 27 -8.79 -0.20 25.29
CA ARG A 27 -9.93 0.71 25.04
C ARG A 27 -10.49 0.64 23.62
N GLN A 28 -9.73 0.14 22.65
CA GLN A 28 -10.18 -0.06 21.26
C GLN A 28 -10.65 -1.50 21.00
N ALA A 29 -10.36 -2.45 21.90
CA ALA A 29 -10.72 -3.86 21.77
C ALA A 29 -12.23 -4.07 21.55
N CYS A 30 -13.09 -3.22 22.11
CA CYS A 30 -14.54 -3.29 21.87
C CYS A 30 -14.95 -2.88 20.45
N ILE A 31 -14.23 -1.95 19.81
CA ILE A 31 -14.44 -1.56 18.41
C ILE A 31 -13.95 -2.66 17.47
N TYR A 32 -12.83 -3.30 17.80
CA TYR A 32 -12.32 -4.44 17.04
C TYR A 32 -13.21 -5.68 17.17
N ARG A 33 -13.67 -6.02 18.37
CA ARG A 33 -14.66 -7.10 18.58
C ARG A 33 -15.98 -6.84 17.86
N SER A 34 -16.46 -5.59 17.85
CA SER A 34 -17.67 -5.26 17.08
C SER A 34 -17.44 -5.34 15.56
N SER A 35 -16.22 -5.09 15.06
CA SER A 35 -15.88 -5.42 13.67
C SER A 35 -15.79 -6.93 13.41
N GLU A 36 -15.30 -7.74 14.34
CA GLU A 36 -15.31 -9.21 14.24
C GLU A 36 -16.74 -9.79 14.19
N TYR A 37 -17.65 -9.28 15.02
CA TYR A 37 -19.08 -9.63 14.97
C TYR A 37 -19.73 -9.20 13.65
N SER A 38 -19.33 -8.06 13.08
CA SER A 38 -19.88 -7.56 11.81
C SER A 38 -19.44 -8.40 10.60
N TRP A 39 -18.37 -9.20 10.73
CA TRP A 39 -17.79 -10.00 9.66
C TRP A 39 -18.11 -11.50 9.76
N ASN A 40 -18.98 -11.93 10.68
CA ASN A 40 -19.42 -13.33 10.82
C ASN A 40 -18.26 -14.35 10.93
N LEU A 41 -17.18 -14.00 11.64
CA LEU A 41 -16.18 -14.99 12.06
C LEU A 41 -16.82 -15.88 13.14
N LYS A 42 -17.50 -16.94 12.69
CA LYS A 42 -18.38 -17.81 13.48
C LYS A 42 -17.66 -18.59 14.60
N ASN A 43 -16.34 -18.53 14.65
CA ASN A 43 -15.50 -19.19 15.67
C ASN A 43 -14.49 -18.17 16.21
N ASP A 44 -14.93 -17.28 17.09
CA ASP A 44 -14.02 -16.49 17.92
C ASP A 44 -13.31 -17.47 18.88
N ASP A 45 -12.03 -17.73 18.62
CA ASP A 45 -11.18 -18.58 19.47
C ASP A 45 -10.65 -17.84 20.71
N GLY A 46 -11.08 -16.58 20.90
CA GLY A 46 -10.74 -15.73 22.04
C GLY A 46 -9.39 -15.02 21.92
N ARG A 47 -8.64 -15.20 20.82
CA ARG A 47 -7.42 -14.43 20.56
C ARG A 47 -7.73 -12.95 20.43
N ASP A 48 -6.80 -12.12 20.87
CA ASP A 48 -6.96 -10.68 20.69
C ASP A 48 -6.61 -10.26 19.24
N THR A 49 -7.01 -9.05 18.87
CA THR A 49 -6.77 -8.54 17.52
C THR A 49 -5.27 -8.39 17.20
N ILE A 50 -4.41 -8.18 18.21
CA ILE A 50 -2.96 -8.09 18.01
C ILE A 50 -2.42 -9.47 17.63
N ASP A 51 -2.84 -10.53 18.32
CA ASP A 51 -2.48 -11.91 17.97
C ASP A 51 -2.90 -12.25 16.53
N TYR A 52 -4.08 -11.79 16.08
CA TYR A 52 -4.54 -11.97 14.70
C TYR A 52 -3.73 -11.18 13.67
N ILE A 53 -3.21 -10.00 14.05
CA ILE A 53 -2.33 -9.19 13.20
C ILE A 53 -0.94 -9.83 13.12
N GLU A 54 -0.36 -10.19 14.27
CA GLU A 54 0.98 -10.78 14.37
C GLU A 54 1.06 -12.16 13.74
N SER A 55 0.00 -12.96 13.86
CA SER A 55 -0.10 -14.25 13.15
C SER A 55 -0.29 -14.11 11.64
N GLY A 56 -0.57 -12.91 11.13
CA GLY A 56 -0.85 -12.63 9.72
C GLY A 56 -2.26 -13.06 9.26
N PHE A 57 -3.08 -13.62 10.14
CA PHE A 57 -4.42 -14.12 9.81
C PHE A 57 -5.35 -13.00 9.32
N LEU A 58 -5.43 -11.89 10.05
CA LEU A 58 -6.28 -10.76 9.66
C LEU A 58 -5.84 -10.19 8.30
N GLY A 59 -4.54 -10.22 8.05
CA GLY A 59 -3.97 -9.83 6.76
C GLY A 59 -4.41 -10.71 5.62
N ALA A 60 -4.34 -12.02 5.79
CA ALA A 60 -4.81 -12.98 4.81
C ALA A 60 -6.31 -12.78 4.51
N ILE A 61 -7.15 -12.57 5.54
CA ILE A 61 -8.58 -12.29 5.35
C ILE A 61 -8.79 -11.03 4.53
N MET A 62 -8.15 -9.92 4.89
CA MET A 62 -8.30 -8.66 4.17
C MET A 62 -7.82 -8.77 2.71
N GLN A 63 -6.72 -9.48 2.46
CA GLN A 63 -6.24 -9.76 1.11
C GLN A 63 -7.23 -10.60 0.29
N MET A 64 -7.83 -11.63 0.89
CA MET A 64 -8.87 -12.43 0.22
C MET A 64 -10.09 -11.58 -0.11
N ALA A 65 -10.53 -10.72 0.82
CA ALA A 65 -11.67 -9.82 0.60
C ALA A 65 -11.38 -8.71 -0.43
N ALA A 66 -10.13 -8.29 -0.57
CA ALA A 66 -9.71 -7.29 -1.56
C ALA A 66 -9.76 -7.82 -3.01
N VAL A 67 -9.84 -9.14 -3.21
CA VAL A 67 -9.98 -9.75 -4.54
C VAL A 67 -11.45 -9.88 -4.90
N ASN A 68 -11.95 -8.94 -5.70
CA ASN A 68 -13.33 -8.98 -6.18
C ASN A 68 -13.50 -9.97 -7.34
N PRO A 69 -14.62 -10.72 -7.42
CA PRO A 69 -14.94 -11.56 -8.56
C PRO A 69 -14.87 -10.76 -9.87
N ASN A 70 -14.19 -11.33 -10.87
CA ASN A 70 -14.09 -10.75 -12.20
C ASN A 70 -14.54 -11.79 -13.24
N PRO A 71 -15.82 -11.78 -13.67
CA PRO A 71 -16.34 -12.79 -14.58
C PRO A 71 -15.66 -12.77 -15.96
N ALA A 72 -15.14 -11.61 -16.37
CA ALA A 72 -14.44 -11.40 -17.63
C ALA A 72 -12.95 -11.77 -17.59
N ALA A 73 -12.40 -12.11 -16.41
CA ALA A 73 -10.96 -12.32 -16.23
C ALA A 73 -10.42 -13.61 -16.86
N GLY A 74 -9.50 -13.46 -17.82
CA GLY A 74 -8.64 -14.54 -18.29
C GLY A 74 -7.58 -14.94 -17.25
N SER A 75 -6.84 -16.01 -17.54
CA SER A 75 -5.82 -16.56 -16.63
C SER A 75 -4.47 -15.82 -16.67
N LEU A 76 -4.27 -14.96 -17.68
CA LEU A 76 -2.99 -14.30 -17.93
C LEU A 76 -3.01 -12.83 -17.53
N THR A 77 -1.89 -12.38 -16.97
CA THR A 77 -1.60 -10.97 -16.73
C THR A 77 -0.35 -10.57 -17.50
N GLU A 78 -0.33 -9.37 -18.03
CA GLU A 78 0.84 -8.81 -18.71
C GLU A 78 1.19 -7.43 -18.15
N VAL A 79 2.45 -7.06 -18.31
CA VAL A 79 2.96 -5.75 -17.93
C VAL A 79 2.46 -4.73 -18.95
N VAL A 80 1.87 -3.63 -18.47
CA VAL A 80 1.63 -2.43 -19.27
C VAL A 80 2.91 -1.60 -19.22
N ASP A 81 3.54 -1.35 -20.36
CA ASP A 81 4.79 -0.59 -20.38
C ASP A 81 4.53 0.90 -20.10
N ILE A 82 4.99 1.34 -18.93
CA ILE A 82 4.89 2.72 -18.46
C ILE A 82 6.24 3.44 -18.47
N SER A 83 7.28 2.86 -19.09
CA SER A 83 8.65 3.39 -19.09
C SER A 83 8.75 4.83 -19.58
N LYS A 84 8.01 5.17 -20.64
CA LYS A 84 8.02 6.51 -21.27
C LYS A 84 7.39 7.59 -20.38
N GLN A 85 6.63 7.19 -19.37
CA GLN A 85 5.91 8.06 -18.45
C GLN A 85 6.63 8.25 -17.11
N MET A 86 7.70 7.49 -16.85
CA MET A 86 8.49 7.62 -15.64
C MET A 86 9.11 9.00 -15.55
N ASN A 87 8.85 9.70 -14.44
CA ASN A 87 9.25 11.11 -14.26
C ASN A 87 9.89 11.39 -12.91
N THR A 88 10.00 10.38 -12.04
CA THR A 88 10.52 10.53 -10.68
C THR A 88 11.51 9.40 -10.38
N SER A 89 12.64 9.75 -9.79
CA SER A 89 13.56 8.77 -9.18
C SER A 89 13.22 8.63 -7.71
N LEU A 90 12.87 7.42 -7.28
CA LEU A 90 12.61 7.08 -5.88
C LEU A 90 13.81 7.43 -5.02
N LYS A 91 15.02 7.17 -5.51
CA LYS A 91 16.27 7.54 -4.84
C LYS A 91 16.35 9.05 -4.57
N LYS A 92 16.20 9.89 -5.60
CA LYS A 92 16.24 11.36 -5.43
C LYS A 92 15.11 11.83 -4.53
N PHE A 93 13.93 11.25 -4.69
CA PHE A 93 12.75 11.54 -3.88
C PHE A 93 12.98 11.26 -2.40
N LEU A 94 13.53 10.08 -2.05
CA LEU A 94 13.82 9.71 -0.66
C LEU A 94 14.92 10.58 -0.05
N LEU A 95 16.00 10.88 -0.78
CA LEU A 95 17.05 11.79 -0.30
C LEU A 95 16.51 13.21 0.00
N GLN A 96 15.55 13.68 -0.80
CA GLN A 96 14.92 15.00 -0.58
C GLN A 96 13.88 14.97 0.55
N SER A 97 13.15 13.87 0.67
CA SER A 97 12.00 13.77 1.58
C SER A 97 12.40 13.31 2.98
N GLU A 98 13.46 12.52 3.10
CA GLU A 98 13.99 11.93 4.34
C GLU A 98 15.51 12.19 4.48
N PRO A 99 16.01 13.45 4.38
CA PRO A 99 17.44 13.74 4.32
C PRO A 99 18.22 13.22 5.55
N ASP A 100 17.65 13.33 6.75
CA ASP A 100 18.30 12.89 7.99
C ASP A 100 18.47 11.36 8.05
N ARG A 101 17.57 10.61 7.42
CA ARG A 101 17.64 9.13 7.37
C ARG A 101 18.77 8.63 6.47
N PHE A 102 19.12 9.42 5.45
CA PHE A 102 20.06 9.03 4.41
C PHE A 102 21.30 9.93 4.36
N LYS A 103 21.56 10.70 5.43
CA LYS A 103 22.72 11.61 5.54
C LYS A 103 24.07 10.96 5.18
N GLU A 104 24.21 9.66 5.42
CA GLU A 104 25.43 8.88 5.21
C GLU A 104 25.42 8.05 3.91
N SER A 105 24.33 8.09 3.13
CA SER A 105 24.23 7.34 1.88
C SER A 105 23.71 8.20 0.74
N SER A 106 24.48 8.26 -0.34
CA SER A 106 24.00 8.82 -1.60
C SER A 106 23.12 7.84 -2.38
N ASP A 107 22.89 6.63 -1.87
CA ASP A 107 22.10 5.57 -2.49
C ASP A 107 21.15 4.94 -1.47
N PRO A 108 19.96 5.53 -1.26
CA PRO A 108 19.05 5.15 -0.17
C PRO A 108 18.39 3.79 -0.41
N VAL A 109 18.29 3.34 -1.66
CA VAL A 109 17.60 2.12 -2.03
C VAL A 109 18.23 1.47 -3.25
N ARG A 110 18.48 0.16 -3.18
CA ARG A 110 18.90 -0.64 -4.33
C ARG A 110 17.67 -1.14 -5.07
N TRP A 111 17.14 -0.29 -5.94
CA TRP A 111 15.90 -0.59 -6.65
C TRP A 111 16.14 -1.58 -7.80
N PRO A 112 15.42 -2.71 -7.87
CA PRO A 112 15.63 -3.71 -8.91
C PRO A 112 15.10 -3.26 -10.27
N GLU A 113 15.82 -3.61 -11.33
CA GLU A 113 15.37 -3.46 -12.73
C GLU A 113 15.06 -4.83 -13.32
N ARG A 114 13.81 -5.29 -13.21
CA ARG A 114 13.41 -6.59 -13.75
C ARG A 114 11.90 -6.74 -13.83
N GLU A 115 11.49 -7.64 -14.73
CA GLU A 115 10.18 -8.28 -14.61
C GLU A 115 10.23 -9.30 -13.49
N MET A 116 9.19 -9.33 -12.67
CA MET A 116 9.04 -10.29 -11.58
C MET A 116 7.57 -10.52 -11.25
N THR A 117 7.31 -11.60 -10.53
CA THR A 117 5.98 -11.89 -10.01
C THR A 117 5.83 -11.27 -8.63
N ILE A 118 4.82 -10.41 -8.47
CA ILE A 118 4.46 -9.75 -7.21
C ILE A 118 3.01 -10.10 -6.91
N GLY A 119 2.76 -10.83 -5.83
CA GLY A 119 1.40 -11.29 -5.49
C GLY A 119 0.75 -12.13 -6.59
N ASN A 120 1.51 -13.01 -7.24
CA ASN A 120 1.09 -13.80 -8.41
C ASN A 120 0.74 -12.99 -9.67
N ILE A 121 1.09 -11.70 -9.72
CA ILE A 121 0.88 -10.85 -10.89
C ILE A 121 2.24 -10.53 -11.53
N LYS A 122 2.33 -10.69 -12.85
CA LYS A 122 3.53 -10.31 -13.60
C LYS A 122 3.64 -8.78 -13.62
N MET A 123 4.72 -8.23 -13.07
CA MET A 123 4.98 -6.80 -12.93
C MET A 123 6.41 -6.48 -13.35
N LYS A 124 6.69 -5.20 -13.67
CA LYS A 124 8.03 -4.71 -13.99
C LYS A 124 8.41 -3.56 -13.07
N LEU A 125 9.57 -3.68 -12.43
CA LEU A 125 10.23 -2.60 -11.72
C LEU A 125 11.36 -2.07 -12.62
N TYR A 126 11.52 -0.74 -12.65
CA TYR A 126 12.33 -0.05 -13.66
C TYR A 126 13.72 0.38 -13.17
N GLY A 127 14.19 -0.15 -12.02
CA GLY A 127 15.56 0.09 -11.51
C GLY A 127 15.81 1.49 -10.96
N GLY A 128 16.88 1.71 -10.20
CA GLY A 128 17.19 2.99 -9.53
C GLY A 128 17.75 4.10 -10.44
N GLY A 129 17.35 4.12 -11.71
CA GLY A 129 17.82 5.08 -12.71
C GLY A 129 17.36 6.52 -12.45
N ASN A 130 17.47 7.37 -13.48
CA ASN A 130 17.06 8.77 -13.35
C ASN A 130 15.56 8.96 -13.12
N ASN A 131 14.72 8.00 -13.56
CA ASN A 131 13.29 7.93 -13.30
C ASN A 131 12.86 6.46 -13.21
N ASP A 132 12.20 6.07 -12.12
CA ASP A 132 11.86 4.68 -11.78
C ASP A 132 10.41 4.51 -11.27
N CYS A 133 9.72 5.63 -11.10
CA CYS A 133 8.31 5.71 -10.77
C CYS A 133 7.66 6.94 -11.42
N ILE A 134 6.32 6.91 -11.44
CA ILE A 134 5.49 8.03 -11.88
C ILE A 134 4.95 8.73 -10.64
N MET A 135 5.14 10.05 -10.57
CA MET A 135 4.53 10.92 -9.58
C MET A 135 3.92 12.13 -10.30
N PRO A 136 2.60 12.34 -10.27
CA PRO A 136 2.01 13.55 -10.81
C PRO A 136 2.53 14.78 -10.04
N ALA A 137 2.98 15.81 -10.75
CA ALA A 137 3.61 16.98 -10.14
C ALA A 137 2.62 17.74 -9.22
N PRO A 138 2.89 17.91 -7.92
CA PRO A 138 2.01 18.67 -7.04
C PRO A 138 1.92 20.16 -7.45
N PRO A 139 0.82 20.88 -7.16
CA PRO A 139 -0.40 20.42 -6.48
C PRO A 139 -1.51 19.93 -7.44
N ASN A 140 -1.42 20.18 -8.74
CA ASN A 140 -2.48 19.87 -9.72
C ASN A 140 -1.98 19.10 -10.95
N GLY A 141 -0.82 18.49 -10.85
CA GLY A 141 -0.23 17.74 -11.95
C GLY A 141 -1.06 16.53 -12.29
N SER A 142 -1.07 16.26 -13.59
CA SER A 142 -1.61 15.04 -14.16
C SER A 142 -0.62 14.47 -15.16
N LEU A 143 -0.65 13.16 -15.33
CA LEU A 143 0.17 12.48 -16.31
C LEU A 143 -0.67 11.44 -17.06
N SER A 144 -0.49 11.34 -18.37
CA SER A 144 -1.19 10.37 -19.21
C SER A 144 -0.33 9.14 -19.46
N ILE A 145 -0.88 7.97 -19.11
CA ILE A 145 -0.28 6.66 -19.35
C ILE A 145 -1.02 6.02 -20.51
N ILE A 146 -0.32 5.76 -21.60
CA ILE A 146 -0.89 5.14 -22.80
C ILE A 146 -1.05 3.64 -22.55
N VAL A 147 -2.23 3.09 -22.87
CA VAL A 147 -2.53 1.66 -22.67
C VAL A 147 -2.87 0.98 -23.99
N GLU A 148 -3.79 1.55 -24.76
CA GLU A 148 -4.24 1.07 -26.08
C GLU A 148 -4.57 -0.42 -26.15
N LYS A 149 -5.21 -0.94 -25.09
CA LYS A 149 -5.54 -2.36 -24.98
C LYS A 149 -6.82 -2.61 -24.18
N LYS A 150 -7.46 -3.75 -24.45
CA LYS A 150 -8.62 -4.22 -23.68
C LYS A 150 -8.12 -5.10 -22.54
N TYR A 151 -8.63 -4.85 -21.34
CA TYR A 151 -8.31 -5.62 -20.15
C TYR A 151 -9.57 -5.88 -19.34
N SER A 152 -9.63 -7.04 -18.68
CA SER A 152 -10.67 -7.36 -17.70
C SER A 152 -10.44 -6.66 -16.36
N SER A 153 -9.18 -6.35 -16.03
CA SER A 153 -8.80 -5.52 -14.89
C SER A 153 -7.45 -4.86 -15.11
N LEU A 154 -7.21 -3.79 -14.36
CA LEU A 154 -5.90 -3.17 -14.20
C LEU A 154 -5.41 -3.38 -12.78
N ILE A 155 -4.11 -3.64 -12.64
CA ILE A 155 -3.47 -3.94 -11.36
C ILE A 155 -2.31 -2.98 -11.18
N PHE A 156 -2.44 -2.13 -10.16
CA PHE A 156 -1.48 -1.07 -9.85
C PHE A 156 -0.54 -1.55 -8.74
N LEU A 157 0.74 -1.21 -8.87
CA LEU A 157 1.70 -1.31 -7.78
C LEU A 157 2.16 0.10 -7.41
N HIS A 158 1.68 0.60 -6.28
CA HIS A 158 1.85 1.99 -5.88
C HIS A 158 2.05 2.17 -4.38
N ALA A 159 2.57 3.32 -3.99
CA ALA A 159 2.68 3.72 -2.58
C ALA A 159 2.39 5.21 -2.44
N VAL A 160 2.02 5.65 -1.25
CA VAL A 160 1.97 7.08 -0.95
C VAL A 160 3.13 7.41 -0.02
N TYR A 161 3.78 8.54 -0.22
CA TYR A 161 4.65 9.12 0.78
C TYR A 161 3.91 10.25 1.48
N ALA A 162 3.86 10.16 2.81
CA ALA A 162 3.35 11.20 3.67
C ALA A 162 4.38 11.46 4.76
N ASP A 163 4.92 12.67 4.80
CA ASP A 163 5.79 13.12 5.88
C ASP A 163 4.96 13.16 7.16
N ARG A 164 5.23 12.26 8.11
CA ARG A 164 4.45 12.16 9.35
C ARG A 164 4.51 13.45 10.17
N GLU A 165 5.64 14.15 10.13
CA GLU A 165 5.85 15.34 10.93
C GLU A 165 5.23 16.57 10.30
N LYS A 166 5.33 16.72 8.98
CA LYS A 166 4.81 17.88 8.24
C LYS A 166 3.34 17.76 7.87
N SER A 167 2.84 16.55 7.60
CA SER A 167 1.47 16.37 7.11
C SER A 167 0.39 16.76 8.13
N GLY A 168 0.72 16.84 9.42
CA GLY A 168 -0.24 17.12 10.50
C GLY A 168 -1.35 16.07 10.69
N MET A 169 -1.52 15.18 9.70
CA MET A 169 -2.49 14.08 9.66
C MET A 169 -2.30 13.12 10.83
N PHE A 170 -1.06 12.89 11.23
CA PHE A 170 -0.72 11.96 12.31
C PHE A 170 -0.58 12.67 13.68
N LYS A 171 -0.69 14.01 13.72
CA LYS A 171 -0.41 14.81 14.93
C LYS A 171 -1.65 15.20 15.74
N LYS A 172 -2.89 15.08 15.21
CA LYS A 172 -4.05 15.76 15.82
C LYS A 172 -4.87 14.98 16.85
N ASN A 173 -4.93 13.65 16.82
CA ASN A 173 -5.56 12.85 17.87
C ASN A 173 -5.33 11.38 17.49
N TRP A 174 -5.05 10.50 18.45
CA TRP A 174 -5.02 9.04 18.18
C TRP A 174 -6.37 8.51 17.64
N ARG A 175 -7.45 9.29 17.79
CA ARG A 175 -8.79 9.02 17.24
C ARG A 175 -8.99 9.44 15.78
N VAL A 176 -8.14 10.30 15.22
CA VAL A 176 -8.26 10.77 13.83
C VAL A 176 -7.31 9.92 12.99
N TRP A 177 -7.79 8.75 12.59
CA TRP A 177 -7.06 7.89 11.68
C TRP A 177 -7.11 8.49 10.27
N PRO A 178 -5.99 8.52 9.51
CA PRO A 178 -6.00 9.11 8.18
C PRO A 178 -6.61 8.19 7.11
N GLN A 179 -7.57 7.36 7.51
CA GLN A 179 -8.30 6.45 6.64
C GLN A 179 -9.16 7.24 5.65
N GLY A 180 -9.03 6.91 4.36
CA GLY A 180 -9.81 7.54 3.30
C GLY A 180 -9.28 8.90 2.82
N TYR A 181 -8.14 9.38 3.34
CA TYR A 181 -7.55 10.62 2.85
C TYR A 181 -7.22 10.50 1.35
N PRO A 182 -7.62 11.48 0.51
CA PRO A 182 -7.39 11.42 -0.92
C PRO A 182 -5.91 11.64 -1.27
N ALA A 183 -5.32 10.72 -2.02
CA ALA A 183 -3.94 10.82 -2.51
C ALA A 183 -3.85 11.13 -4.02
N GLY A 184 -4.98 11.13 -4.73
CA GLY A 184 -5.05 11.32 -6.17
C GLY A 184 -6.16 10.50 -6.81
N GLU A 185 -6.17 10.42 -8.13
CA GLU A 185 -7.13 9.62 -8.89
C GLU A 185 -6.46 8.99 -10.11
N TYR A 186 -6.92 7.80 -10.51
CA TYR A 186 -6.75 7.33 -11.88
C TYR A 186 -8.05 7.59 -12.64
N ILE A 187 -7.97 8.09 -13.86
CA ILE A 187 -9.12 8.28 -14.75
C ILE A 187 -8.87 7.43 -15.98
N ILE A 188 -9.64 6.35 -16.13
CA ILE A 188 -9.53 5.42 -17.25
C ILE A 188 -10.32 5.99 -18.42
N GLN A 189 -9.67 6.32 -19.54
CA GLN A 189 -10.34 6.80 -20.75
C GLN A 189 -10.51 5.67 -21.76
N TYR A 190 -11.74 5.44 -22.20
CA TYR A 190 -12.04 4.42 -23.22
C TYR A 190 -12.04 5.02 -24.62
N ALA A 191 -12.01 4.13 -25.62
CA ALA A 191 -12.01 4.54 -27.02
C ALA A 191 -13.31 5.23 -27.47
N ASP A 192 -14.44 4.93 -26.83
CA ASP A 192 -15.75 5.54 -27.09
C ASP A 192 -15.90 6.95 -26.49
N GLY A 193 -14.86 7.46 -25.81
CA GLY A 193 -14.83 8.79 -25.20
C GLY A 193 -15.36 8.85 -23.77
N THR A 194 -15.87 7.73 -23.24
CA THR A 194 -16.29 7.65 -21.83
C THR A 194 -15.10 7.48 -20.88
N ALA A 195 -15.32 7.66 -19.57
CA ALA A 195 -14.28 7.47 -18.57
C ALA A 195 -14.80 6.89 -17.26
N GLU A 196 -13.91 6.22 -16.52
CA GLU A 196 -14.14 5.76 -15.14
C GLU A 196 -13.16 6.46 -14.19
N LYS A 197 -13.63 6.86 -13.00
CA LYS A 197 -12.81 7.50 -11.98
C LYS A 197 -12.51 6.55 -10.84
N LEU A 198 -11.24 6.42 -10.51
CA LEU A 198 -10.69 5.49 -9.53
C LEU A 198 -10.00 6.31 -8.44
N PRO A 199 -10.69 6.65 -7.34
CA PRO A 199 -10.11 7.47 -6.29
C PRO A 199 -9.02 6.70 -5.54
N ILE A 200 -7.86 7.31 -5.37
CA ILE A 200 -6.75 6.76 -4.59
C ILE A 200 -6.86 7.29 -3.16
N ARG A 201 -6.98 6.39 -2.20
CA ARG A 201 -7.41 6.69 -0.83
C ARG A 201 -6.52 5.93 0.15
N MET A 202 -5.89 6.67 1.07
CA MET A 202 -4.98 6.10 2.06
C MET A 202 -5.72 5.13 2.99
N PHE A 203 -5.10 4.00 3.34
CA PHE A 203 -5.69 2.85 4.06
C PHE A 203 -6.90 2.18 3.36
N ASN A 204 -7.21 2.54 2.12
CA ASN A 204 -8.21 1.83 1.32
C ASN A 204 -7.51 1.00 0.25
N ASN A 205 -6.99 1.64 -0.80
CA ASN A 205 -6.30 0.98 -1.91
C ASN A 205 -4.80 1.29 -1.96
N ILE A 206 -4.31 2.25 -1.16
CA ILE A 206 -2.90 2.58 -1.04
C ILE A 206 -2.55 2.84 0.43
N ASN A 207 -1.29 2.71 0.81
CA ASN A 207 -0.83 3.13 2.13
C ASN A 207 0.59 3.73 2.08
N ASN A 208 1.02 4.29 3.21
CA ASN A 208 2.30 4.95 3.31
C ASN A 208 3.45 3.97 2.98
N ILE A 209 4.40 4.39 2.15
CA ILE A 209 5.58 3.62 1.78
C ILE A 209 6.43 3.25 3.00
N ARG A 210 6.31 4.03 4.08
CA ARG A 210 6.88 3.75 5.41
C ARG A 210 5.76 3.57 6.42
N LEU A 211 5.45 2.32 6.77
CA LEU A 211 4.62 2.01 7.95
C LEU A 211 5.42 1.11 8.88
N GLY A 212 5.43 1.46 10.16
CA GLY A 212 5.94 0.57 11.21
C GLY A 212 5.13 -0.73 11.27
N LEU A 213 5.70 -1.75 11.93
CA LEU A 213 5.13 -3.09 12.03
C LEU A 213 3.68 -3.08 12.57
N ASP A 214 3.40 -2.25 13.58
CA ASP A 214 2.07 -2.08 14.19
C ASP A 214 0.99 -1.53 13.23
N TYR A 215 1.44 -0.97 12.10
CA TYR A 215 0.60 -0.28 11.11
C TYR A 215 0.65 -0.94 9.74
N LYS A 216 1.14 -2.18 9.62
CA LYS A 216 0.91 -3.07 8.46
C LYS A 216 -0.56 -3.48 8.33
N ARG A 217 -1.48 -2.56 8.68
CA ARG A 217 -2.91 -2.67 8.43
C ARG A 217 -3.09 -2.73 6.93
N TYR A 218 -3.56 -3.89 6.48
CA TYR A 218 -3.98 -4.10 5.11
C TYR A 218 -5.09 -3.10 4.82
N GLY A 219 -4.88 -2.27 3.81
CA GLY A 219 -5.98 -1.45 3.30
C GLY A 219 -7.08 -2.37 2.79
N GLN A 220 -8.33 -1.93 2.91
CA GLN A 220 -9.51 -2.75 2.60
C GLN A 220 -9.49 -3.34 1.17
N ASN A 221 -8.86 -2.65 0.23
CA ASN A 221 -8.76 -3.04 -1.17
C ASN A 221 -7.29 -3.26 -1.60
N ILE A 222 -6.41 -3.61 -0.67
CA ILE A 222 -5.02 -3.96 -0.98
C ILE A 222 -4.89 -5.48 -1.06
N ARG A 223 -4.60 -5.97 -2.26
CA ARG A 223 -4.50 -7.40 -2.55
C ARG A 223 -3.21 -8.02 -2.04
N TYR A 224 -2.11 -7.29 -2.16
CA TYR A 224 -0.78 -7.76 -1.83
C TYR A 224 0.10 -6.58 -1.44
N ILE A 225 1.06 -6.82 -0.54
CA ILE A 225 2.07 -5.82 -0.17
C ILE A 225 3.42 -6.41 -0.54
N HIS A 226 4.09 -5.76 -1.49
CA HIS A 226 5.47 -6.06 -1.82
C HIS A 226 6.39 -5.24 -0.93
N ILE A 227 7.38 -5.90 -0.34
CA ILE A 227 8.32 -5.28 0.59
C ILE A 227 9.68 -5.26 -0.06
N GLU A 228 10.22 -4.06 -0.24
CA GLU A 228 11.64 -3.85 -0.54
C GLU A 228 12.36 -3.33 0.71
N LYS A 229 13.68 -3.48 0.72
CA LYS A 229 14.53 -2.94 1.79
C LYS A 229 15.30 -1.74 1.29
N ASP A 230 15.38 -0.72 2.13
CA ASP A 230 16.30 0.39 1.91
C ASP A 230 17.73 0.02 2.39
N ILE A 231 18.67 0.95 2.25
CA ILE A 231 20.07 0.76 2.66
C ILE A 231 20.25 0.57 4.17
N ASN A 232 19.28 1.04 4.98
CA ASN A 232 19.25 0.90 6.43
C ASN A 232 18.49 -0.37 6.88
N ASN A 233 18.08 -1.23 5.94
CA ASN A 233 17.29 -2.44 6.15
C ASN A 233 15.85 -2.16 6.66
N ASP A 234 15.35 -0.94 6.48
CA ASP A 234 13.97 -0.59 6.75
C ASP A 234 13.06 -0.97 5.59
N ASP A 235 11.80 -1.33 5.91
CA ASP A 235 10.80 -1.71 4.91
C ASP A 235 10.38 -0.49 4.04
N LEU A 236 10.27 -0.75 2.74
CA LEU A 236 9.57 0.06 1.75
C LEU A 236 8.37 -0.74 1.25
N LEU A 237 7.16 -0.25 1.53
CA LEU A 237 5.92 -0.98 1.27
C LEU A 237 5.27 -0.50 -0.03
N LEU A 238 5.16 -1.41 -1.00
CA LEU A 238 4.44 -1.19 -2.24
C LEU A 238 3.12 -1.97 -2.22
N HIS A 239 2.03 -1.29 -2.50
CA HIS A 239 0.69 -1.83 -2.36
C HIS A 239 0.16 -2.20 -3.73
N GLN A 240 -0.37 -3.43 -3.83
CA GLN A 240 -1.02 -3.91 -5.03
C GLN A 240 -2.53 -3.71 -4.92
N TRP A 241 -3.12 -2.99 -5.86
CA TRP A 241 -4.56 -2.80 -5.98
C TRP A 241 -5.06 -3.24 -7.35
N GLU A 242 -6.18 -3.98 -7.39
CA GLU A 242 -6.85 -4.34 -8.65
C GLU A 242 -8.15 -3.57 -8.80
N TRP A 243 -8.31 -2.96 -9.96
CA TRP A 243 -9.59 -2.42 -10.43
C TRP A 243 -10.17 -3.33 -11.50
N ASN A 244 -11.37 -3.87 -11.25
CA ASN A 244 -12.11 -4.66 -12.23
C ASN A 244 -12.76 -3.72 -13.25
N ASN A 245 -12.46 -3.92 -14.52
CA ASN A 245 -13.01 -3.12 -15.60
C ASN A 245 -14.50 -3.45 -15.76
N PRO A 246 -15.43 -2.51 -15.56
CA PRO A 246 -16.86 -2.76 -15.74
C PRO A 246 -17.24 -2.95 -17.21
N ARG A 247 -16.36 -2.56 -18.14
CA ARG A 247 -16.56 -2.58 -19.60
C ARG A 247 -15.36 -3.21 -20.30
N PRO A 248 -15.10 -4.51 -20.04
CA PRO A 248 -13.93 -5.23 -20.57
C PRO A 248 -13.89 -5.24 -22.11
N GLU A 249 -15.04 -5.19 -22.78
CA GLU A 249 -15.17 -5.16 -24.23
C GLU A 249 -14.64 -3.86 -24.87
N LEU A 250 -14.52 -2.78 -24.10
CA LEU A 250 -14.03 -1.49 -24.58
C LEU A 250 -12.50 -1.38 -24.48
N LEU A 251 -11.90 -0.77 -25.51
CA LEU A 251 -10.47 -0.46 -25.52
C LEU A 251 -10.18 0.67 -24.52
N ILE A 252 -9.26 0.43 -23.59
CA ILE A 252 -8.70 1.47 -22.73
C ILE A 252 -7.64 2.21 -23.55
N LYS A 253 -7.85 3.50 -23.82
CA LYS A 253 -6.90 4.33 -24.56
C LYS A 253 -5.76 4.75 -23.67
N ASN A 254 -6.08 5.41 -22.55
CA ASN A 254 -5.10 5.91 -21.61
C ASN A 254 -5.65 5.93 -20.18
N ILE A 255 -4.75 6.16 -19.24
CA ILE A 255 -5.04 6.44 -17.83
C ILE A 255 -4.49 7.82 -17.53
N ILE A 256 -5.33 8.73 -17.04
CA ILE A 256 -4.87 9.99 -16.47
C ILE A 256 -4.65 9.78 -14.98
N TYR A 257 -3.41 9.94 -14.53
CA TYR A 257 -3.04 9.88 -13.12
C TYR A 257 -2.90 11.29 -12.56
N THR A 258 -3.71 11.64 -11.57
CA THR A 258 -3.77 13.00 -10.98
C THR A 258 -3.31 13.01 -9.53
N HIS A 259 -2.70 14.11 -9.10
CA HIS A 259 -2.48 14.39 -7.68
C HIS A 259 -3.70 15.08 -7.07
N ASN A 260 -3.91 14.90 -5.76
CA ASN A 260 -4.95 15.61 -5.03
C ASN A 260 -4.36 16.84 -4.30
N PRO A 261 -4.82 18.07 -4.56
CA PRO A 261 -4.25 19.28 -3.97
C PRO A 261 -4.63 19.51 -2.49
N GLN A 262 -5.64 18.81 -1.97
CA GLN A 262 -6.19 19.09 -0.64
C GLN A 262 -5.31 18.54 0.48
N VAL A 263 -4.50 17.52 0.19
CA VAL A 263 -3.65 16.85 1.16
C VAL A 263 -2.29 16.61 0.52
N ASP A 264 -1.21 16.97 1.22
CA ASP A 264 0.16 16.78 0.74
C ASP A 264 0.59 15.31 0.79
N LEU A 265 0.00 14.51 -0.10
CA LEU A 265 0.22 13.08 -0.25
C LEU A 265 0.88 12.79 -1.60
N LYS A 266 2.16 12.41 -1.58
CA LYS A 266 2.90 12.12 -2.81
C LYS A 266 2.62 10.68 -3.22
N SER A 267 1.71 10.49 -4.17
CA SER A 267 1.36 9.17 -4.70
C SER A 267 2.37 8.77 -5.78
N LEU A 268 2.94 7.58 -5.66
CA LEU A 268 4.00 7.02 -6.50
C LEU A 268 3.50 5.72 -7.14
N LEU A 269 3.55 5.64 -8.48
CA LEU A 269 3.22 4.43 -9.24
C LEU A 269 4.50 3.79 -9.78
N PHE A 270 4.73 2.52 -9.43
CA PHE A 270 5.95 1.76 -9.77
C PHE A 270 5.72 0.76 -10.90
N SER A 271 4.52 0.18 -10.99
CA SER A 271 4.19 -0.80 -12.02
C SER A 271 2.69 -0.80 -12.32
N LEU A 272 2.36 -1.21 -13.54
CA LEU A 272 0.99 -1.39 -14.00
C LEU A 272 0.93 -2.70 -14.80
N SER A 273 -0.08 -3.51 -14.48
CA SER A 273 -0.36 -4.75 -15.21
C SER A 273 -1.82 -4.77 -15.65
N GLY A 274 -2.09 -5.41 -16.79
CA GLY A 274 -3.44 -5.68 -17.26
C GLY A 274 -3.73 -7.17 -17.19
N ARG A 275 -4.93 -7.55 -16.75
CA ARG A 275 -5.41 -8.92 -16.86
C ARG A 275 -6.20 -9.08 -18.17
N ASN A 276 -5.89 -10.14 -18.91
CA ASN A 276 -6.56 -10.42 -20.17
C ASN A 276 -8.03 -10.75 -19.96
N ILE A 277 -8.79 -10.65 -21.04
CA ILE A 277 -10.19 -11.09 -21.10
C ILE A 277 -10.20 -12.59 -21.43
N LYS A 278 -11.21 -13.32 -20.94
CA LYS A 278 -11.43 -14.73 -21.30
C LYS A 278 -11.68 -14.93 -22.79
#